data_AF-A0A916RGN6-F1
#
_entry.id   AF-A0A916RGN6-F1
#
_cell.length_a   1.000
_cell.length_b   1.000
_cell.length_c   1.000
_cell.angle_alpha   90.00
_cell.angle_beta   90.00
_cell.angle_gamma   90.00
#
_symmetry.space_group_name_H-M   'P 1'
#
loop_
_entity.id
_entity.type
_entity.pdbx_description
1 polymer ?
#
loop_
_entity_poly.entity_id
_entity_poly.type
_entity_poly.pdbx_seq_one_letter_code
_entity_poly.pdbx_strand_id
1 'polypeptide(L)'
;MKIDLQFARIGRLRDDEQSWPQKNNLNLDGFIYQKLGTDDNIKVLKDAKTRLKWLRLQPEFFPQTYEQLAEVLKKEGDPDAATEILIHKERDIRPKLNKLSKFWNYFLDITIAYGYKPTKALVWSSIFISFGWISFALGHYNCSNSISNNKCLFSPASEISPYTEETNNKTIDIDYPEFNFWLYSLDTFIPIVDLHQQTYWLPNSQKGQEIPLILFKVKAGRLLRWYLWVHIIFGWILTSLWVAGFSGLVRG
;
A
#
# COMPACT_ATOMS: atom_id res chain seq x y z
N MET A 1 21.11 -5.90 36.91
CA MET A 1 19.85 -5.73 37.66
C MET A 1 18.70 -6.20 36.78
N LYS A 2 17.79 -7.03 37.32
CA LYS A 2 16.57 -7.48 36.62
C LYS A 2 15.39 -6.67 37.15
N ILE A 3 14.54 -6.18 36.25
CA ILE A 3 13.28 -5.50 36.59
C ILE A 3 12.14 -6.41 36.13
N ASP A 4 11.27 -6.77 37.08
CA ASP A 4 10.09 -7.60 36.83
C ASP A 4 8.86 -6.84 37.31
N LEU A 5 7.98 -6.47 36.37
CA LEU A 5 6.75 -5.72 36.60
C LEU A 5 5.53 -6.51 36.12
N GLN A 6 5.64 -7.84 36.01
CA GLN A 6 4.54 -8.68 35.56
C GLN A 6 3.28 -8.44 36.37
N PHE A 7 2.16 -8.21 35.68
CA PHE A 7 0.84 -7.96 36.25
C PHE A 7 0.76 -6.77 37.24
N ALA A 8 1.82 -5.96 37.35
CA ALA A 8 1.80 -4.79 38.22
C ALA A 8 0.85 -3.73 37.64
N ARG A 9 0.16 -3.03 38.54
CA ARG A 9 -0.77 -1.95 38.19
C ARG A 9 -0.38 -0.70 38.95
N ILE A 10 0.01 0.33 38.22
CA ILE A 10 0.45 1.59 38.83
C ILE A 10 -0.29 2.78 38.24
N GLY A 11 -0.42 3.85 39.02
CA GLY A 11 -1.03 5.09 38.52
C GLY A 11 -0.10 5.82 37.54
N ARG A 12 1.17 5.97 37.90
CA ARG A 12 2.15 6.73 37.12
C ARG A 12 3.45 5.95 36.98
N LEU A 13 3.88 5.73 35.75
CA LEU A 13 5.22 5.20 35.45
C LEU A 13 6.18 6.38 35.31
N ARG A 14 7.02 6.62 36.32
CA ARG A 14 8.12 7.57 36.20
C ARG A 14 9.23 6.91 35.39
N ASP A 15 9.44 7.38 34.18
CA ASP A 15 10.33 6.76 33.20
C ASP A 15 11.51 7.69 32.93
N ASP A 16 12.71 7.20 33.23
CA ASP A 16 13.99 7.78 32.85
C ASP A 16 14.80 6.73 32.06
N GLU A 17 15.39 7.13 30.92
CA GLU A 17 16.07 6.19 30.00
C GLU A 17 17.20 5.43 30.69
N GLN A 18 17.89 6.08 31.64
CA GLN A 18 19.01 5.49 32.38
C GLN A 18 18.57 4.46 33.43
N SER A 19 17.28 4.44 33.78
CA SER A 19 16.72 3.56 34.82
C SER A 19 16.34 2.17 34.29
N TRP A 20 16.28 1.96 32.97
CA TRP A 20 15.93 0.68 32.37
C TRP A 20 17.10 -0.32 32.40
N PRO A 21 16.82 -1.63 32.61
CA PRO A 21 17.86 -2.64 32.70
C PRO A 21 18.45 -2.97 31.31
N GLN A 22 19.52 -3.75 31.29
CA GLN A 22 20.06 -4.28 30.03
C GLN A 22 19.06 -5.21 29.33
N LYS A 23 19.26 -5.45 28.04
CA LYS A 23 18.45 -6.37 27.23
C LYS A 23 18.29 -7.74 27.92
N ASN A 24 17.09 -8.32 27.79
CA ASN A 24 16.62 -9.56 28.40
C ASN A 24 16.42 -9.54 29.93
N ASN A 25 16.67 -8.41 30.60
CA ASN A 25 16.49 -8.27 32.05
C ASN A 25 15.22 -7.47 32.42
N LEU A 26 14.26 -7.37 31.50
CA LEU A 26 13.00 -6.64 31.67
C LEU A 26 11.81 -7.54 31.40
N ASN A 27 10.84 -7.58 32.30
CA ASN A 27 9.58 -8.29 32.12
C ASN A 27 8.38 -7.39 32.41
N LEU A 28 7.52 -7.18 31.41
CA LEU A 28 6.37 -6.27 31.49
C LEU A 28 5.06 -6.98 31.14
N ASP A 29 5.06 -8.31 31.08
CA ASP A 29 3.86 -9.06 30.71
C ASP A 29 2.71 -8.76 31.69
N GLY A 30 1.60 -8.25 31.16
CA GLY A 30 0.45 -7.83 31.95
C GLY A 30 0.64 -6.53 32.75
N PHE A 31 1.74 -5.81 32.57
CA PHE A 31 1.99 -4.53 33.24
C PHE A 31 1.05 -3.44 32.71
N ILE A 32 0.41 -2.70 33.62
CA ILE A 32 -0.55 -1.63 33.31
C ILE A 32 -0.19 -0.36 34.08
N TYR A 33 -0.22 0.78 33.38
CA TYR A 33 0.06 2.10 33.95
C TYR A 33 -0.86 3.17 33.35
N GLN A 34 -1.37 4.10 34.16
CA GLN A 34 -2.38 5.06 33.67
C GLN A 34 -1.75 6.28 32.99
N LYS A 35 -0.56 6.69 33.41
CA LYS A 35 0.18 7.85 32.88
C LYS A 35 1.68 7.60 32.85
N LEU A 36 2.34 8.26 31.92
CA LEU A 36 3.78 8.44 31.92
C LEU A 36 4.11 9.69 32.75
N GLY A 37 5.06 9.58 33.68
CA GLY A 37 5.51 10.68 34.52
C GLY A 37 6.93 11.08 34.15
N THR A 38 7.16 12.38 33.96
CA THR A 38 8.50 12.99 33.98
C THR A 38 8.50 14.22 34.87
N ASP A 39 9.65 14.54 35.47
CA ASP A 39 9.91 15.89 35.99
C ASP A 39 10.27 16.76 34.77
N ASP A 40 9.42 17.76 34.50
CA ASP A 40 9.64 18.97 33.70
C ASP A 40 10.03 18.91 32.20
N ASN A 41 10.33 17.75 31.59
CA ASN A 41 10.67 17.69 30.15
C ASN A 41 9.58 17.05 29.27
N ILE A 42 8.67 17.90 28.77
CA ILE A 42 7.51 17.54 27.91
C ILE A 42 7.93 16.95 26.54
N LYS A 43 9.13 17.23 26.03
CA LYS A 43 9.58 16.75 24.71
C LYS A 43 9.99 15.28 24.68
N VAL A 44 10.53 14.74 25.78
CA VAL A 44 10.96 13.32 25.85
C VAL A 44 9.75 12.38 25.93
N LEU A 45 8.60 12.87 26.41
CA LEU A 45 7.34 12.13 26.48
C LEU A 45 6.83 11.63 25.12
N LYS A 46 7.17 12.32 24.03
CA LYS A 46 6.54 12.13 22.71
C LYS A 46 7.35 11.29 21.73
N ASP A 47 8.61 10.98 22.02
CA ASP A 47 9.41 10.19 21.08
C ASP A 47 9.06 8.70 21.17
N ALA A 48 8.16 8.26 20.29
CA ALA A 48 7.80 6.86 20.12
C ALA A 48 9.03 5.95 19.95
N LYS A 49 10.11 6.44 19.32
CA LYS A 49 11.32 5.63 19.09
C LYS A 49 12.05 5.30 20.39
N THR A 50 12.24 6.29 21.26
CA THR A 50 12.80 6.07 22.60
C THR A 50 11.94 5.09 23.39
N ARG A 51 10.61 5.21 23.31
CA ARG A 51 9.70 4.30 24.02
C ARG A 51 9.71 2.86 23.46
N LEU A 52 9.88 2.70 22.16
CA LEU A 52 10.04 1.38 21.54
C LEU A 52 11.34 0.69 21.94
N LYS A 53 12.41 1.47 22.20
CA LYS A 53 13.71 0.93 22.58
C LYS A 53 13.61 0.11 23.87
N TRP A 54 12.89 0.60 24.89
CA TRP A 54 12.77 -0.14 26.16
C TRP A 54 11.80 -1.32 26.06
N LEU A 55 10.69 -1.20 25.31
CA LEU A 55 9.80 -2.36 25.04
C LEU A 55 10.56 -3.54 24.41
N ARG A 56 11.57 -3.24 23.59
CA ARG A 56 12.45 -4.22 22.92
C ARG A 56 13.60 -4.72 23.80
N LEU A 57 13.73 -4.26 25.04
CA LEU A 57 14.62 -4.85 26.03
C LEU A 57 14.06 -6.15 26.62
N GLN A 58 12.77 -6.41 26.45
CA GLN A 58 12.15 -7.65 26.90
C GLN A 58 12.72 -8.86 26.15
N PRO A 59 12.87 -10.03 26.81
CA PRO A 59 13.34 -11.24 26.16
C PRO A 59 12.36 -11.76 25.12
N GLU A 60 11.07 -11.50 25.32
CA GLU A 60 9.98 -11.93 24.44
C GLU A 60 9.15 -10.74 23.97
N PHE A 61 8.48 -10.94 22.83
CA PHE A 61 7.55 -9.96 22.29
C PHE A 61 6.15 -10.16 22.87
N PHE A 62 5.67 -9.15 23.59
CA PHE A 62 4.33 -9.08 24.18
C PHE A 62 3.49 -7.98 23.50
N PRO A 63 2.50 -8.32 22.65
CA PRO A 63 1.65 -7.34 21.98
C PRO A 63 0.98 -6.34 22.94
N GLN A 64 0.55 -6.83 24.10
CA GLN A 64 -0.12 -6.03 25.14
C GLN A 64 0.74 -4.84 25.59
N THR A 65 2.06 -4.99 25.67
CA THR A 65 2.94 -3.90 26.14
C THR A 65 2.99 -2.72 25.16
N TYR A 66 2.85 -2.99 23.86
CA TYR A 66 2.73 -1.97 22.82
C TYR A 66 1.35 -1.32 22.84
N GLU A 67 0.30 -2.11 23.03
CA GLU A 67 -1.09 -1.61 23.11
C GLU A 67 -1.30 -0.72 24.33
N GLN A 68 -0.78 -1.14 25.49
CA GLN A 68 -0.78 -0.34 26.72
C GLN A 68 -0.10 1.02 26.51
N LEU A 69 1.08 1.03 25.89
CA LEU A 69 1.81 2.27 25.61
C LEU A 69 1.04 3.16 24.62
N ALA A 70 0.50 2.59 23.54
CA ALA A 70 -0.28 3.33 22.56
C ALA A 70 -1.55 3.94 23.18
N GLU A 71 -2.24 3.22 24.05
CA GLU A 71 -3.42 3.71 24.76
C GLU A 71 -3.08 4.89 25.67
N VAL A 72 -1.99 4.80 26.42
CA VAL A 72 -1.52 5.88 27.31
C VAL A 72 -1.12 7.12 26.50
N LEU A 73 -0.34 6.96 25.42
CA LEU A 73 0.05 8.07 24.55
C LEU A 73 -1.16 8.77 23.92
N LYS A 74 -2.17 7.99 23.48
CA LYS A 74 -3.42 8.54 22.96
C LYS A 74 -4.18 9.35 24.03
N LYS A 75 -4.28 8.84 25.26
CA LYS A 75 -4.92 9.54 26.40
C LYS A 75 -4.17 10.80 26.82
N GLU A 76 -2.85 10.83 26.64
CA GLU A 76 -2.00 11.99 26.92
C GLU A 76 -1.97 13.02 25.76
N GLY A 77 -2.73 12.78 24.68
CA GLY A 77 -2.88 13.73 23.58
C GLY A 77 -1.82 13.59 22.49
N ASP A 78 -1.18 12.43 22.36
CA ASP A 78 -0.25 12.10 21.26
C ASP A 78 -0.71 10.88 20.45
N PRO A 79 -1.79 11.03 19.64
CA PRO A 79 -2.31 9.96 18.81
C PRO A 79 -1.33 9.54 17.69
N ASP A 80 -0.45 10.42 17.26
CA ASP A 80 0.55 10.11 16.23
C ASP A 80 1.62 9.17 16.78
N ALA A 81 2.16 9.46 17.98
CA ALA A 81 3.07 8.54 18.66
C ALA A 81 2.41 7.19 18.94
N ALA A 82 1.16 7.18 19.43
CA ALA A 82 0.39 5.95 19.62
C ALA A 82 0.28 5.11 18.34
N THR A 83 0.01 5.78 17.22
CA THR A 83 -0.07 5.16 15.89
C THR A 83 1.29 4.57 15.47
N GLU A 84 2.40 5.26 15.73
CA GLU A 84 3.73 4.73 15.45
C GLU A 84 4.06 3.48 16.28
N ILE A 85 3.69 3.45 17.57
CA ILE A 85 3.86 2.27 18.43
C ILE A 85 3.12 1.07 17.83
N LEU A 86 1.88 1.23 17.39
CA LEU A 86 1.09 0.15 16.81
C LEU A 86 1.63 -0.31 15.45
N ILE A 87 2.14 0.59 14.62
CA ILE A 87 2.85 0.21 13.38
C ILE A 87 4.09 -0.65 13.72
N HIS A 88 4.84 -0.26 14.75
CA HIS A 88 6.01 -1.02 15.20
C HIS A 88 5.65 -2.35 15.85
N LYS A 89 4.51 -2.47 16.53
CA LYS A 89 3.93 -3.74 16.99
C LYS A 89 3.80 -4.72 15.82
N GLU A 90 3.17 -4.29 14.73
CA GLU A 90 2.96 -5.14 13.53
C GLU A 90 4.28 -5.53 12.84
N ARG A 91 5.26 -4.62 12.84
CA ARG A 91 6.61 -4.90 12.31
C ARG A 91 7.37 -5.91 13.15
N ASP A 92 7.23 -5.84 14.47
CA ASP A 92 7.95 -6.71 15.40
C ASP A 92 7.29 -8.09 15.53
N ILE A 93 6.01 -8.24 15.13
CA ILE A 93 5.34 -9.54 14.90
C ILE A 93 5.90 -10.25 13.66
N ARG A 94 6.30 -9.49 12.63
CA ARG A 94 6.67 -10.01 11.30
C ARG A 94 7.66 -11.19 11.32
N PRO A 95 8.73 -11.22 12.14
CA PRO A 95 9.66 -12.35 12.17
C PRO A 95 9.00 -13.69 12.52
N LYS A 96 7.92 -13.67 13.31
CA LYS A 96 7.16 -14.86 13.74
C LYS A 96 6.21 -15.40 12.67
N LEU A 97 5.98 -14.66 11.58
CA LEU A 97 5.05 -15.04 10.50
C LEU A 97 5.68 -16.05 9.53
N ASN A 98 4.84 -16.85 8.89
CA ASN A 98 5.24 -17.71 7.77
C ASN A 98 5.59 -16.87 6.51
N LYS A 99 6.17 -17.48 5.46
CA LYS A 99 6.65 -16.75 4.27
C LYS A 99 5.56 -15.95 3.56
N LEU A 100 4.36 -16.53 3.39
CA LEU A 100 3.24 -15.87 2.71
C LEU A 100 2.70 -14.70 3.54
N SER A 101 2.50 -14.92 4.83
CA SER A 101 2.07 -13.88 5.77
C SER A 101 3.10 -12.76 5.91
N LYS A 102 4.41 -13.07 5.83
CA LYS A 102 5.47 -12.04 5.77
C LYS A 102 5.34 -11.18 4.52
N PHE A 103 5.15 -11.79 3.36
CA PHE A 103 4.94 -11.06 2.11
C PHE A 103 3.73 -10.12 2.22
N TRP A 104 2.60 -10.64 2.69
CA TRP A 104 1.39 -9.82 2.89
C TRP A 104 1.59 -8.71 3.93
N ASN A 105 2.27 -9.01 5.03
CA ASN A 105 2.59 -8.02 6.07
C ASN A 105 3.52 -6.91 5.56
N TYR A 106 4.51 -7.22 4.71
CA TYR A 106 5.33 -6.21 4.03
C TYR A 106 4.49 -5.35 3.08
N PHE A 107 3.63 -5.99 2.28
CA PHE A 107 2.74 -5.29 1.37
C PHE A 107 1.88 -4.26 2.12
N LEU A 108 1.26 -4.64 3.24
CA LEU A 108 0.44 -3.74 4.07
C LEU A 108 1.24 -2.61 4.74
N ASP A 109 2.48 -2.86 5.20
CA ASP A 109 3.34 -1.82 5.78
C ASP A 109 3.67 -0.71 4.76
N ILE A 110 4.04 -1.15 3.55
CA ILE A 110 4.46 -0.26 2.46
C ILE A 110 3.27 0.55 1.95
N THR A 111 2.14 -0.10 1.70
CA THR A 111 0.97 0.53 1.03
C THR A 111 0.15 1.40 1.96
N ILE A 112 -0.15 0.93 3.18
CA ILE A 112 -1.09 1.59 4.10
C ILE A 112 -0.62 1.67 5.55
N ALA A 113 0.62 1.27 5.83
CA ALA A 113 1.13 1.10 7.19
C ALA A 113 0.14 0.32 8.06
N TYR A 114 -0.36 -0.82 7.59
CA TYR A 114 -1.36 -1.66 8.28
C TYR A 114 -2.72 -0.98 8.54
N GLY A 115 -3.06 0.06 7.78
CA GLY A 115 -4.31 0.83 7.93
C GLY A 115 -4.17 2.05 8.84
N TYR A 116 -3.02 2.21 9.49
CA TYR A 116 -2.76 3.34 10.39
C TYR A 116 -2.50 4.67 9.67
N LYS A 117 -2.03 4.64 8.41
CA LYS A 117 -1.72 5.85 7.61
C LYS A 117 -2.40 5.79 6.24
N PRO A 118 -3.71 6.10 6.13
CA PRO A 118 -4.46 6.03 4.87
C PRO A 118 -3.93 6.99 3.78
N THR A 119 -3.23 8.06 4.16
CA THR A 119 -2.56 8.98 3.23
C THR A 119 -1.52 8.29 2.34
N LYS A 120 -0.91 7.18 2.80
CA LYS A 120 0.00 6.39 1.95
C LYS A 120 -0.73 5.76 0.76
N ALA A 121 -1.98 5.34 0.91
CA ALA A 121 -2.76 4.78 -0.19
C ALA A 121 -2.91 5.81 -1.32
N LEU A 122 -3.20 7.07 -0.98
CA LEU A 122 -3.30 8.16 -1.95
C LEU A 122 -1.99 8.41 -2.70
N VAL A 123 -0.86 8.39 -2.00
CA VAL A 123 0.46 8.55 -2.61
C VAL A 123 0.74 7.40 -3.58
N TRP A 124 0.49 6.15 -3.18
CA TRP A 124 0.65 4.99 -4.05
C TRP A 124 -0.29 5.03 -5.25
N SER A 125 -1.56 5.40 -5.07
CA SER A 125 -2.50 5.59 -6.17
C SER A 125 -1.98 6.62 -7.17
N SER A 126 -1.48 7.76 -6.69
CA SER A 126 -0.91 8.81 -7.54
C SER A 126 0.31 8.31 -8.33
N ILE A 127 1.17 7.51 -7.70
CA ILE A 127 2.33 6.89 -8.35
C ILE A 127 1.88 5.91 -9.45
N PHE A 128 0.93 5.01 -9.14
CA PHE A 128 0.43 4.03 -10.12
C PHE A 128 -0.29 4.70 -11.29
N ILE A 129 -1.14 5.70 -11.04
CA ILE A 129 -1.81 6.49 -12.08
C ILE A 129 -0.78 7.21 -12.95
N SER A 130 0.23 7.84 -12.35
CA SER A 130 1.28 8.53 -13.12
C SER A 130 2.11 7.55 -13.97
N PHE A 131 2.45 6.38 -13.40
CA PHE A 131 3.16 5.33 -14.13
C PHE A 131 2.31 4.73 -15.26
N GLY A 132 1.00 4.61 -15.03
CA GLY A 132 0.02 4.16 -16.03
C GLY A 132 -0.09 5.13 -17.17
N TRP A 133 -0.27 6.41 -16.87
CA TRP A 133 -0.21 7.49 -17.85
C TRP A 133 1.04 7.37 -18.71
N ILE A 134 2.24 7.34 -18.13
CA ILE A 134 3.49 7.27 -18.89
C ILE A 134 3.53 6.01 -19.77
N SER A 135 3.19 4.85 -19.20
CA SER A 135 3.21 3.56 -19.93
C SER A 135 2.23 3.53 -21.11
N PHE A 136 1.01 4.04 -20.89
CA PHE A 136 -0.03 4.09 -21.93
C PHE A 136 0.27 5.16 -22.97
N ALA A 137 0.83 6.31 -22.59
CA ALA A 137 1.32 7.32 -23.51
C ALA A 137 2.43 6.77 -24.40
N LEU A 138 3.42 6.06 -23.85
CA LEU A 138 4.49 5.42 -24.63
C LEU A 138 3.95 4.34 -25.57
N GLY A 139 2.94 3.57 -25.14
CA GLY A 139 2.27 2.59 -25.98
C GLY A 139 1.47 3.20 -27.14
N HIS A 140 1.02 4.45 -26.98
CA HIS A 140 0.25 5.17 -28.00
C HIS A 140 1.07 6.18 -28.82
N TYR A 141 2.27 6.57 -28.36
CA TYR A 141 3.05 7.68 -28.93
C TYR A 141 3.34 7.56 -30.43
N ASN A 142 3.45 6.34 -30.97
CA ASN A 142 3.73 6.09 -32.40
C ASN A 142 2.49 5.65 -33.20
N CYS A 143 1.29 5.94 -32.72
CA CYS A 143 0.04 5.68 -33.44
C CYS A 143 -0.13 6.70 -34.57
N SER A 144 0.48 6.41 -35.72
CA SER A 144 0.12 7.03 -37.01
C SER A 144 -1.23 6.47 -37.49
N ASN A 145 -1.95 7.23 -38.33
CA ASN A 145 -3.29 6.93 -38.92
C ASN A 145 -3.42 5.60 -39.71
N SER A 146 -2.48 4.66 -39.59
CA SER A 146 -2.51 3.37 -40.25
C SER A 146 -2.80 2.24 -39.26
N ILE A 147 -3.95 1.59 -39.46
CA ILE A 147 -4.46 0.43 -38.68
C ILE A 147 -3.46 -0.75 -38.68
N SER A 148 -2.63 -0.86 -39.74
CA SER A 148 -1.60 -1.90 -39.90
C SER A 148 -0.27 -1.59 -39.21
N ASN A 149 -0.15 -0.46 -38.52
CA ASN A 149 1.09 -0.07 -37.86
C ASN A 149 1.36 -0.92 -36.61
N ASN A 150 2.37 -1.79 -36.69
CA ASN A 150 2.84 -2.61 -35.56
C ASN A 150 3.45 -1.78 -34.41
N LYS A 151 3.69 -0.47 -34.60
CA LYS A 151 4.25 0.42 -33.56
C LYS A 151 3.19 0.93 -32.57
N CYS A 152 1.92 0.97 -32.96
CA CYS A 152 0.82 1.38 -32.08
C CYS A 152 0.41 0.19 -31.20
N LEU A 153 0.59 0.27 -29.89
CA LEU A 153 0.31 -0.86 -29.00
C LEU A 153 -1.17 -0.97 -28.62
N PHE A 154 -1.97 0.09 -28.85
CA PHE A 154 -3.40 0.09 -28.61
C PHE A 154 -4.17 -0.26 -29.89
N SER A 155 -5.33 -0.89 -29.75
CA SER A 155 -6.30 -1.02 -30.85
C SER A 155 -7.72 -0.95 -30.29
N PRO A 156 -8.71 -0.62 -31.14
CA PRO A 156 -10.12 -0.68 -30.78
C PRO A 156 -10.48 -2.05 -30.19
N ALA A 157 -11.26 -2.06 -29.12
CA ALA A 157 -11.68 -3.29 -28.45
C ALA A 157 -12.51 -4.19 -29.38
N SER A 158 -13.29 -3.58 -30.30
CA SER A 158 -14.07 -4.28 -31.33
C SER A 158 -13.19 -5.06 -32.31
N GLU A 159 -11.95 -4.63 -32.56
CA GLU A 159 -11.02 -5.37 -33.42
C GLU A 159 -10.41 -6.58 -32.71
N ILE A 160 -10.13 -6.46 -31.41
CA ILE A 160 -9.42 -7.47 -30.61
C ILE A 160 -10.39 -8.51 -30.01
N SER A 161 -11.68 -8.18 -29.86
CA SER A 161 -12.64 -9.07 -29.20
C SER A 161 -12.96 -10.32 -30.06
N PRO A 162 -12.73 -11.54 -29.53
CA PRO A 162 -13.04 -12.79 -30.22
C PRO A 162 -14.55 -13.08 -30.31
N TYR A 163 -15.40 -12.28 -29.65
CA TYR A 163 -16.86 -12.45 -29.60
C TYR A 163 -17.62 -11.64 -30.66
N THR A 164 -16.92 -11.03 -31.62
CA THR A 164 -17.54 -10.31 -32.74
C THR A 164 -17.43 -11.18 -34.00
N GLU A 165 -18.56 -11.74 -34.43
CA GLU A 165 -18.66 -12.80 -35.45
C GLU A 165 -18.70 -12.33 -36.92
N GLU A 166 -18.48 -11.06 -37.24
CA GLU A 166 -18.49 -10.60 -38.65
C GLU A 166 -17.14 -10.10 -39.13
N THR A 167 -16.47 -10.95 -39.92
CA THR A 167 -15.09 -10.83 -40.37
C THR A 167 -14.87 -10.05 -41.66
N ASN A 168 -15.89 -9.44 -42.28
CA ASN A 168 -15.71 -8.91 -43.64
C ASN A 168 -15.78 -7.38 -43.80
N ASN A 169 -15.98 -6.61 -42.73
CA ASN A 169 -15.69 -5.16 -42.73
C ASN A 169 -15.80 -4.61 -41.30
N LYS A 170 -14.77 -4.82 -40.46
CA LYS A 170 -14.65 -4.08 -39.19
C LYS A 170 -14.31 -2.62 -39.51
N THR A 171 -15.33 -1.85 -39.85
CA THR A 171 -15.23 -0.41 -39.98
C THR A 171 -15.40 0.18 -38.59
N ILE A 172 -14.40 0.94 -38.15
CA ILE A 172 -14.50 1.71 -36.91
C ILE A 172 -15.56 2.79 -37.15
N ASP A 173 -16.50 2.94 -36.22
CA ASP A 173 -17.52 4.00 -36.29
C ASP A 173 -16.84 5.38 -36.42
N ILE A 174 -17.45 6.28 -37.18
CA ILE A 174 -16.95 7.65 -37.37
C ILE A 174 -16.92 8.39 -36.03
N ASP A 175 -17.81 8.04 -35.10
CA ASP A 175 -17.88 8.62 -33.75
C ASP A 175 -17.11 7.81 -32.68
N TYR A 176 -16.14 6.99 -33.09
CA TYR A 176 -15.33 6.23 -32.14
C TYR A 176 -14.44 7.15 -31.31
N PRO A 177 -14.45 7.05 -29.96
CA PRO A 177 -13.76 8.02 -29.13
C PRO A 177 -12.24 7.92 -29.29
N GLU A 178 -11.60 9.08 -29.41
CA GLU A 178 -10.14 9.16 -29.43
C GLU A 178 -9.54 8.62 -28.12
N PHE A 179 -8.37 8.00 -28.26
CA PHE A 179 -7.64 7.48 -27.10
C PHE A 179 -7.05 8.63 -26.28
N ASN A 180 -7.43 8.71 -25.01
CA ASN A 180 -6.81 9.61 -24.06
C ASN A 180 -6.08 8.80 -22.99
N PHE A 181 -4.74 8.75 -23.06
CA PHE A 181 -3.91 7.98 -22.13
C PHE A 181 -4.08 8.37 -20.65
N TRP A 182 -4.46 9.62 -20.37
CA TRP A 182 -4.57 10.14 -19.00
C TRP A 182 -5.88 9.68 -18.37
N LEU A 183 -6.98 9.88 -19.10
CA LEU A 183 -8.30 9.37 -18.73
C LEU A 183 -8.29 7.84 -18.69
N TYR A 184 -7.63 7.17 -19.63
CA TYR A 184 -7.49 5.71 -19.63
C TYR A 184 -6.81 5.20 -18.35
N SER A 185 -5.75 5.87 -17.89
CA SER A 185 -5.07 5.47 -16.66
C SER A 185 -5.95 5.64 -15.42
N LEU A 186 -6.79 6.67 -15.37
CA LEU A 186 -7.75 6.87 -14.28
C LEU A 186 -8.90 5.87 -14.34
N ASP A 187 -9.51 5.70 -15.51
CA ASP A 187 -10.65 4.82 -15.78
C ASP A 187 -10.33 3.36 -15.40
N THR A 188 -9.13 2.90 -15.79
CA THR A 188 -8.67 1.54 -15.46
C THR A 188 -8.22 1.38 -14.01
N PHE A 189 -7.91 2.46 -13.30
CA PHE A 189 -7.45 2.40 -11.90
C PHE A 189 -8.60 2.55 -10.89
N ILE A 190 -9.58 3.40 -11.18
CA ILE A 190 -10.64 3.77 -10.24
C ILE A 190 -11.93 3.03 -10.66
N PRO A 191 -12.22 1.84 -10.10
CA PRO A 191 -13.34 1.01 -10.58
C PRO A 191 -14.73 1.63 -10.41
N ILE A 192 -14.87 2.71 -9.64
CA ILE A 192 -16.14 3.39 -9.36
C ILE A 192 -16.46 4.44 -10.45
N VAL A 193 -15.46 4.87 -11.22
CA VAL A 193 -15.61 5.91 -12.24
C VAL A 193 -15.55 5.26 -13.61
N ASP A 194 -16.54 5.52 -14.46
CA ASP A 194 -16.56 5.07 -15.85
C ASP A 194 -16.36 6.27 -16.80
N LEU A 195 -15.13 6.42 -17.30
CA LEU A 195 -14.78 7.41 -18.32
C LEU A 195 -14.88 6.84 -19.74
N HIS A 196 -15.37 5.61 -19.87
CA HIS A 196 -15.57 4.82 -21.08
C HIS A 196 -14.30 4.49 -21.89
N GLN A 197 -13.12 5.03 -21.55
CA GLN A 197 -11.87 4.81 -22.27
C GLN A 197 -11.43 3.33 -22.25
N GLN A 198 -11.62 2.64 -21.12
CA GLN A 198 -11.27 1.22 -20.94
C GLN A 198 -12.14 0.27 -21.76
N THR A 199 -13.37 0.68 -22.08
CA THR A 199 -14.33 -0.10 -22.88
C THR A 199 -13.98 -0.05 -24.37
N TYR A 200 -13.45 1.08 -24.83
CA TYR A 200 -13.09 1.27 -26.24
C TYR A 200 -11.65 0.83 -26.53
N TRP A 201 -10.68 1.09 -25.66
CA TRP A 201 -9.27 0.87 -26.01
C TRP A 201 -8.63 -0.29 -25.25
N LEU A 202 -7.91 -1.16 -25.97
CA LEU A 202 -7.18 -2.27 -25.37
C LEU A 202 -5.76 -2.38 -25.91
N PRO A 203 -4.76 -2.67 -25.04
CA PRO A 203 -3.44 -3.06 -25.49
C PRO A 203 -3.49 -4.35 -26.33
N ASN A 204 -3.01 -4.28 -27.55
CA ASN A 204 -2.94 -5.38 -28.49
C ASN A 204 -1.68 -6.22 -28.22
N SER A 205 -1.88 -7.46 -27.77
CA SER A 205 -0.79 -8.37 -27.38
C SER A 205 0.09 -8.85 -28.54
N GLN A 206 -0.35 -8.63 -29.79
CA GLN A 206 0.37 -9.01 -31.00
C GLN A 206 1.18 -7.85 -31.60
N LYS A 207 1.01 -6.62 -31.10
CA LYS A 207 1.73 -5.44 -31.60
C LYS A 207 2.99 -5.12 -30.79
N GLY A 208 3.87 -4.35 -31.40
CA GLY A 208 5.12 -3.87 -30.81
C GLY A 208 6.34 -4.71 -31.12
N GLN A 209 7.49 -4.19 -30.70
CA GLN A 209 8.78 -4.88 -30.78
C GLN A 209 8.86 -6.03 -29.79
N GLU A 210 9.68 -7.02 -30.10
CA GLU A 210 10.02 -8.10 -29.17
C GLU A 210 11.07 -7.62 -28.17
N ILE A 211 10.76 -7.76 -26.89
CA ILE A 211 11.63 -7.43 -25.78
C ILE A 211 12.14 -8.76 -25.20
N PRO A 212 13.46 -8.97 -25.13
CA PRO A 212 14.02 -10.17 -24.52
C PRO A 212 13.88 -10.08 -22.98
N LEU A 213 13.16 -11.02 -22.38
CA LEU A 213 13.20 -11.29 -20.95
C LEU A 213 14.19 -12.44 -20.68
N ILE A 214 14.52 -12.65 -19.40
CA ILE A 214 15.51 -13.63 -18.94
C ILE A 214 15.25 -15.04 -19.51
N LEU A 215 13.99 -15.43 -19.69
CA LEU A 215 13.61 -16.80 -20.09
C LEU A 215 12.93 -16.90 -21.47
N PHE A 216 12.44 -15.80 -22.05
CA PHE A 216 11.68 -15.80 -23.30
C PHE A 216 11.56 -14.39 -23.89
N LYS A 217 11.21 -14.28 -25.18
CA LYS A 217 10.92 -12.99 -25.84
C LYS A 217 9.42 -12.67 -25.74
N VAL A 218 9.09 -11.40 -25.51
CA VAL A 218 7.70 -10.93 -25.36
C VAL A 218 7.48 -9.67 -26.18
N LYS A 219 6.37 -9.59 -26.89
CA LYS A 219 5.98 -8.36 -27.57
C LYS A 219 5.62 -7.26 -26.58
N ALA A 220 6.04 -6.02 -26.85
CA ALA A 220 5.77 -4.86 -26.01
C ALA A 220 4.27 -4.68 -25.71
N GLY A 221 3.38 -4.91 -26.69
CA GLY A 221 1.94 -4.84 -26.48
C GLY A 221 1.41 -5.91 -25.50
N ARG A 222 2.05 -7.09 -25.45
CA ARG A 222 1.72 -8.13 -24.44
C ARG A 222 2.16 -7.71 -23.05
N LEU A 223 3.34 -7.12 -22.91
CA LEU A 223 3.80 -6.57 -21.63
C LEU A 223 2.88 -5.45 -21.15
N LEU A 224 2.45 -4.56 -22.04
CA LEU A 224 1.52 -3.47 -21.71
C LEU A 224 0.16 -4.01 -21.25
N ARG A 225 -0.32 -5.12 -21.84
CA ARG A 225 -1.55 -5.79 -21.41
C ARG A 225 -1.43 -6.44 -20.03
N TRP A 226 -0.29 -7.05 -19.71
CA TRP A 226 -0.03 -7.56 -18.36
C TRP A 226 0.04 -6.44 -17.35
N TYR A 227 0.71 -5.34 -17.69
CA TYR A 227 0.75 -4.15 -16.86
C TYR A 227 -0.66 -3.58 -16.63
N LEU A 228 -1.52 -3.52 -17.66
CA LEU A 228 -2.92 -3.11 -17.50
C LEU A 228 -3.66 -3.94 -16.44
N TRP A 229 -3.51 -5.27 -16.44
CA TRP A 229 -4.13 -6.11 -15.41
C TRP A 229 -3.60 -5.82 -14.01
N VAL A 230 -2.28 -5.63 -13.87
CA VAL A 230 -1.67 -5.24 -12.59
C VAL A 230 -2.21 -3.88 -12.14
N HIS A 231 -2.30 -2.91 -13.05
CA HIS A 231 -2.82 -1.57 -12.79
C HIS A 231 -4.27 -1.61 -12.29
N ILE A 232 -5.13 -2.39 -12.94
CA ILE A 232 -6.52 -2.62 -12.51
C ILE A 232 -6.57 -3.25 -11.11
N ILE A 233 -5.83 -4.33 -10.87
CA ILE A 233 -5.82 -5.03 -9.56
C ILE A 233 -5.38 -4.08 -8.43
N PHE A 234 -4.31 -3.32 -8.65
CA PHE A 234 -3.87 -2.31 -7.68
C PHE A 234 -4.91 -1.20 -7.49
N GLY A 235 -5.59 -0.82 -8.57
CA GLY A 235 -6.75 0.05 -8.55
C GLY A 235 -7.83 -0.42 -7.59
N TRP A 236 -8.29 -1.66 -7.72
CA TRP A 236 -9.27 -2.27 -6.81
C TRP A 236 -8.80 -2.30 -5.35
N ILE A 237 -7.55 -2.70 -5.11
CA ILE A 237 -7.00 -2.80 -3.76
C ILE A 237 -6.91 -1.41 -3.11
N LEU A 238 -6.22 -0.46 -3.75
CA LEU A 238 -6.01 0.88 -3.18
C LEU A 238 -7.31 1.67 -3.12
N THR A 239 -8.22 1.47 -4.08
CA THR A 239 -9.55 2.10 -4.06
C THR A 239 -10.45 1.53 -2.95
N SER A 240 -10.22 0.30 -2.50
CA SER A 240 -10.93 -0.21 -1.33
C SER A 240 -10.34 0.34 -0.02
N LEU A 241 -9.00 0.46 0.03
CA LEU A 241 -8.27 0.83 1.25
C LEU A 241 -8.48 2.27 1.69
N TRP A 242 -8.44 3.25 0.77
CA TRP A 242 -8.77 4.64 1.12
C TRP A 242 -10.24 4.81 1.56
N VAL A 243 -11.21 4.12 0.93
CA VAL A 243 -12.64 4.13 1.35
C VAL A 243 -12.78 3.58 2.76
N ALA A 244 -12.12 2.46 3.06
CA ALA A 244 -12.08 1.90 4.41
C ALA A 244 -11.40 2.82 5.43
N GLY A 245 -10.31 3.49 5.03
CA GLY A 245 -9.57 4.42 5.87
C GLY A 245 -10.35 5.70 6.21
N PHE A 246 -11.08 6.26 5.23
CA PHE A 246 -11.89 7.48 5.42
C PHE A 246 -13.22 7.22 6.10
N SER A 247 -13.83 6.05 5.91
CA SER A 247 -15.08 5.67 6.59
C SER A 247 -14.90 5.38 8.08
N GLY A 248 -13.66 5.26 8.58
CA GLY A 248 -13.38 4.99 9.99
C GLY A 248 -13.68 3.55 10.43
N LEU A 249 -14.13 2.68 9.51
CA LEU A 249 -14.45 1.25 9.76
C LEU A 249 -13.25 0.46 10.31
N VAL A 250 -12.02 0.90 10.05
CA VAL A 250 -10.78 0.25 10.50
C VAL A 250 -10.33 0.75 11.89
N ARG A 251 -11.00 1.75 12.46
CA ARG A 251 -10.65 2.36 13.76
C ARG A 251 -11.53 1.91 14.93
N GLY A 252 -12.38 0.90 14.72
CA GLY A 252 -13.27 0.30 15.72
C GLY A 252 -12.58 -0.78 16.55
#